data_AF-A0A8T7GWB5-F1
#
_entry.id   AF-A0A8T7GWB5-F1
#
_cell.length_a   1.000
_cell.length_b   1.000
_cell.length_c   1.000
_cell.angle_alpha   90.00
_cell.angle_beta   90.00
_cell.angle_gamma   90.00
#
_symmetry.space_group_name_H-M   'P 1'
#
loop_
_entity.id
_entity.type
_entity.pdbx_description
1 polymer ?
#
loop_
_entity_poly.entity_id
_entity_poly.type
_entity_poly.pdbx_seq_one_letter_code
_entity_poly.pdbx_strand_id
1 'polypeptide(L)' 'MSITIRLPRSVASKLEEEARKLGLGLEEYLLELALRDLDPSDRAVEYIEVSKDLLEEARRELERGNVRQAAEKLW' A
#
# COMPACT_ATOMS: atom_id res chain seq x y z
N MET A 1 3.77 11.70 1.09
CA MET A 1 2.52 12.49 0.95
C MET A 1 1.36 11.51 0.96
N SER A 2 0.20 11.84 1.54
CA SER A 2 -0.99 10.97 1.43
C SER A 2 -1.95 11.50 0.37
N ILE A 3 -2.46 10.60 -0.47
CA ILE A 3 -3.47 10.90 -1.48
C ILE A 3 -4.76 10.20 -1.08
N THR A 4 -5.86 10.94 -0.96
CA THR A 4 -7.18 10.35 -0.71
C THR A 4 -7.90 10.11 -2.04
N ILE A 5 -8.22 8.85 -2.32
CA ILE A 5 -9.02 8.48 -3.50
C ILE A 5 -10.47 8.21 -3.04
N ARG A 6 -11.44 8.83 -3.69
CA ARG A 6 -12.88 8.56 -3.46
C ARG A 6 -13.41 7.68 -4.57
N LEU A 7 -13.93 6.52 -4.20
CA LEU A 7 -14.47 5.52 -5.12
C LEU A 7 -15.96 5.28 -4.85
N PRO A 8 -16.76 4.93 -5.87
CA PRO A 8 -18.09 4.37 -5.65
C PRO A 8 -18.00 3.13 -4.77
N ARG A 9 -18.98 2.95 -3.87
CA ARG A 9 -18.99 1.84 -2.89
C ARG A 9 -18.80 0.47 -3.53
N SER A 10 -19.45 0.24 -4.68
CA SER A 10 -19.34 -1.03 -5.41
C SER A 10 -17.92 -1.33 -5.87
N VAL A 11 -17.16 -0.31 -6.27
CA VAL A 11 -15.76 -0.45 -6.69
C VAL A 11 -14.87 -0.72 -5.49
N ALA A 12 -15.03 0.08 -4.43
CA ALA A 12 -14.25 -0.08 -3.19
C ALA A 12 -14.43 -1.48 -2.59
N SER A 13 -15.68 -1.95 -2.46
CA SER A 13 -15.98 -3.29 -1.94
C SER A 13 -15.37 -4.40 -2.79
N LYS A 14 -15.34 -4.23 -4.13
CA LYS A 14 -14.73 -5.21 -5.01
C LYS A 14 -13.20 -5.26 -4.85
N LEU A 15 -12.55 -4.10 -4.77
CA LEU A 15 -11.10 -4.02 -4.52
C LEU A 15 -10.73 -4.64 -3.16
N GLU A 16 -11.50 -4.36 -2.11
CA GLU A 16 -11.30 -4.96 -0.79
C GLU A 16 -11.49 -6.48 -0.80
N GLU A 17 -12.46 -7.00 -1.55
CA GLU A 17 -12.69 -8.43 -1.66
C GLU A 17 -11.54 -9.12 -2.39
N GLU A 18 -11.07 -8.55 -3.51
CA GLU A 18 -9.94 -9.10 -4.26
C GLU A 18 -8.63 -9.03 -3.45
N ALA A 19 -8.37 -7.93 -2.76
CA ALA A 19 -7.24 -7.80 -1.84
C ALA A 19 -7.26 -8.91 -0.77
N ARG A 20 -8.43 -9.14 -0.15
CA ARG A 20 -8.61 -10.17 0.88
C ARG A 20 -8.41 -11.58 0.36
N LYS A 21 -8.83 -11.88 -0.88
CA LYS A 21 -8.58 -13.20 -1.52
C LYS A 21 -7.09 -13.50 -1.66
N LEU A 22 -6.27 -12.47 -1.82
CA LEU A 22 -4.82 -12.58 -1.93
C LEU A 22 -4.09 -12.43 -0.58
N GLY A 23 -4.83 -12.20 0.52
CA GLY A 23 -4.25 -11.95 1.84
C GLY A 23 -3.57 -10.59 1.97
N LEU A 24 -3.87 -9.64 1.08
CA LEU A 24 -3.26 -8.32 1.02
C LEU A 24 -4.15 -7.25 1.63
N GLY A 25 -3.52 -6.18 2.12
CA GLY A 25 -4.18 -4.91 2.37
C GLY A 25 -4.65 -4.24 1.08
N LEU A 26 -5.57 -3.28 1.18
CA LEU A 26 -6.07 -2.54 0.01
C LEU A 26 -4.96 -1.73 -0.67
N GLU A 27 -4.05 -1.13 0.11
CA GLU A 27 -2.91 -0.36 -0.38
C GLU A 27 -1.93 -1.24 -1.18
N GLU A 28 -1.56 -2.40 -0.63
CA GLU A 28 -0.71 -3.39 -1.30
C GLU A 28 -1.35 -3.93 -2.57
N TYR A 29 -2.65 -4.23 -2.54
CA TYR A 29 -3.34 -4.70 -3.72
C TYR A 29 -3.36 -3.65 -4.85
N LEU A 30 -3.54 -2.38 -4.52
CA LEU A 30 -3.45 -1.29 -5.50
C LEU A 30 -2.03 -1.14 -6.07
N LEU A 31 -0.99 -1.34 -5.25
CA LEU A 31 0.39 -1.39 -5.70
C LEU A 31 0.61 -2.54 -6.69
N GLU A 32 0.17 -3.75 -6.36
CA GLU A 32 0.27 -4.91 -7.26
C GLU A 32 -0.41 -4.64 -8.61
N LEU A 33 -1.59 -4.03 -8.58
CA LEU A 33 -2.30 -3.64 -9.79
C LEU A 33 -1.56 -2.58 -10.62
N ALA A 34 -0.95 -1.59 -9.95
CA ALA A 34 -0.21 -0.52 -10.61
C ALA A 34 1.08 -1.02 -11.28
N LEU A 35 1.76 -2.00 -10.68
CA LEU A 35 3.03 -2.53 -11.17
C LEU A 35 2.89 -3.76 -12.08
N ARG A 36 1.67 -4.28 -12.25
CA ARG A 36 1.41 -5.57 -12.92
C ARG A 36 2.01 -5.67 -14.32
N ASP A 37 1.95 -4.57 -15.07
CA ASP A 37 2.27 -4.55 -16.50
C ASP A 37 3.70 -4.00 -16.76
N LEU A 38 4.50 -3.80 -15.71
CA LEU A 38 5.91 -3.39 -15.82
C LEU A 38 6.84 -4.56 -16.08
N ASP A 39 7.96 -4.29 -16.73
CA ASP A 39 9.07 -5.24 -16.83
C ASP A 39 9.65 -5.54 -15.43
N PRO A 40 10.20 -6.75 -15.20
CA PRO A 40 10.66 -7.14 -13.87
C PRO A 40 11.69 -6.21 -13.23
N SER A 41 12.57 -5.60 -14.04
CA SER A 41 13.57 -4.64 -13.56
C SER A 41 12.92 -3.38 -13.01
N ASP A 42 11.93 -2.86 -13.71
CA ASP A 42 11.27 -1.60 -13.37
C ASP A 42 10.37 -1.80 -12.15
N ARG A 43 9.67 -2.94 -12.11
CA ARG A 43 8.89 -3.36 -10.95
C ARG A 43 9.73 -3.45 -9.68
N ALA A 44 10.97 -3.96 -9.76
CA ALA A 44 11.87 -4.04 -8.61
C ALA A 44 12.27 -2.64 -8.10
N VAL A 45 12.51 -1.69 -9.00
CA VAL A 45 12.83 -0.30 -8.64
C VAL A 45 11.63 0.36 -7.94
N GLU A 46 10.42 0.18 -8.47
CA GLU A 46 9.20 0.75 -7.86
C GLU A 46 8.93 0.20 -6.45
N TYR A 47 9.12 -1.10 -6.22
CA TYR A 47 9.01 -1.64 -4.85
C TYR A 47 10.01 -1.03 -3.88
N ILE A 48 11.24 -0.72 -4.34
CA ILE A 48 12.25 -0.06 -3.50
C ILE A 48 11.78 1.33 -3.09
N GLU A 49 11.25 2.11 -4.03
CA GLU A 49 10.75 3.46 -3.74
C GLU A 49 9.54 3.43 -2.80
N VAL A 50 8.57 2.54 -3.06
CA VAL A 50 7.40 2.40 -2.16
C VAL A 50 7.81 1.92 -0.77
N SER A 51 8.79 1.02 -0.67
CA SER A 51 9.32 0.59 0.62
C SER A 51 9.95 1.74 1.41
N LYS A 52 10.64 2.68 0.74
CA LYS A 52 11.17 3.89 1.40
C LYS A 52 10.05 4.77 1.92
N ASP A 53 8.99 4.97 1.13
CA ASP A 53 7.84 5.78 1.54
C ASP A 53 7.11 5.18 2.75
N LEU A 54 6.93 3.85 2.77
CA LEU A 54 6.34 3.12 3.90
C LEU A 54 7.19 3.25 5.17
N LEU A 55 8.52 3.15 5.07
CA LEU A 55 9.42 3.35 6.21
C LEU A 55 9.34 4.77 6.77
N GLU A 56 9.24 5.78 5.90
CA GLU A 56 9.03 7.14 6.37
C GLU A 56 7.67 7.32 7.04
N GLU A 57 6.62 6.68 6.53
CA GLU A 57 5.29 6.72 7.13
C GLU A 57 5.28 6.03 8.49
N ALA A 58 5.90 4.84 8.60
CA ALA A 58 6.07 4.14 9.85
C ALA A 58 6.76 5.03 10.90
N ARG A 59 7.83 5.73 10.51
CA ARG A 59 8.52 6.68 11.40
C ARG A 59 7.59 7.81 11.85
N ARG A 60 6.83 8.41 10.95
CA ARG A 60 5.88 9.49 11.28
C ARG A 60 4.77 9.01 12.23
N GLU A 61 4.28 7.79 12.05
CA GLU A 61 3.29 7.18 12.94
C GLU A 61 3.87 6.88 14.33
N LEU A 62 5.13 6.42 14.42
CA LEU A 62 5.84 6.28 15.69
C LEU A 62 5.99 7.61 16.41
N GLU A 63 6.39 8.68 15.71
CA GLU A 63 6.52 10.03 16.28
C GLU A 63 5.18 10.55 16.85
N ARG A 64 4.05 10.09 16.31
CA ARG A 64 2.70 10.40 16.80
C ARG A 64 2.20 9.48 17.92
N GLY A 65 2.98 8.45 18.28
CA GLY A 65 2.58 7.43 19.25
C GLY A 65 1.63 6.35 18.68
N ASN A 66 1.41 6.33 17.37
CA ASN A 66 0.52 5.39 16.68
C ASN A 66 1.25 4.06 16.38
N VAL A 67 1.67 3.36 17.44
CA VAL A 67 2.50 2.15 17.34
C VAL A 67 1.89 1.07 16.44
N ARG A 68 0.56 0.92 16.47
CA ARG A 68 -0.13 -0.05 15.60
C ARG A 68 0.08 0.26 14.12
N GLN A 69 -0.17 1.49 13.72
CA GLN A 69 -0.04 1.90 12.31
C GLN A 69 1.41 1.87 11.85
N ALA A 70 2.35 2.26 12.71
CA ALA A 70 3.75 2.11 12.42
C ALA A 70 4.17 0.65 12.15
N ALA A 71 3.64 -0.30 12.94
CA ALA A 71 3.91 -1.72 12.75
C ALA A 71 3.28 -2.25 11.45
N GLU A 72 2.05 -1.83 11.13
CA GLU A 72 1.38 -2.16 9.86
C GLU A 72 2.13 -1.62 8.63
N LYS A 73 2.91 -0.54 8.76
CA LYS A 73 3.73 0.01 7.67
C LYS A 73 5.11 -0.63 7.55
N LEU A 74 5.55 -1.36 8.57
CA LEU A 74 6.84 -2.09 8.58
C LEU A 74 6.73 -3.52 8.06
N TRP A 75 5.53 -4.10 8.08
CA TRP A 75 5.28 -5.51 7.81
C TRP A 75 4.25 -5.68 6.71
#